data_AF-A0A6N0I5A7-F1
#
_entry.id   AF-A0A6N0I5A7-F1
#
_cell.length_a   1.000
_cell.length_b   1.000
_cell.length_c   1.000
_cell.angle_alpha   90.00
_cell.angle_beta   90.00
_cell.angle_gamma   90.00
#
_symmetry.space_group_name_H-M   'P 1'
#
loop_
_entity.id
_entity.type
_entity.pdbx_description
1 polymer ?
#
loop_
_entity_poly.entity_id
_entity_poly.type
_entity_poly.pdbx_seq_one_letter_code
_entity_poly.pdbx_strand_id
1 'polypeptide(L)' 'MLNTVYWFKRWFLSTNHKDIGTMYFMFSIWSGLMGTGLSIIIRMELAMPG' A
#
# COMPACT_ATOMS: atom_id res chain seq x y z
N MET A 1 -22.81 9.89 -11.89
CA MET A 1 -22.98 9.63 -10.44
C MET A 1 -22.77 8.16 -10.07
N LEU A 2 -23.44 7.21 -10.75
CA LEU A 2 -23.37 5.79 -10.41
C LEU A 2 -21.99 5.13 -10.61
N ASN A 3 -21.21 5.54 -11.61
CA ASN A 3 -19.91 4.91 -11.94
C ASN A 3 -18.88 4.99 -10.78
N THR A 4 -18.79 6.16 -10.12
CA THR A 4 -17.96 6.34 -8.91
C THR A 4 -18.37 5.42 -7.76
N VAL A 5 -19.69 5.16 -7.60
CA VAL A 5 -20.21 4.31 -6.53
C VAL A 5 -19.91 2.83 -6.79
N TYR A 6 -20.01 2.37 -8.04
CA TYR A 6 -19.67 1.00 -8.42
C TYR A 6 -18.18 0.68 -8.24
N TRP A 7 -17.30 1.62 -8.56
CA TRP A 7 -15.87 1.47 -8.33
C TRP A 7 -15.57 1.29 -6.84
N PHE A 8 -16.12 2.17 -5.99
CA PHE A 8 -15.91 2.08 -4.54
C PHE A 8 -16.46 0.78 -3.95
N LYS A 9 -17.63 0.33 -4.42
CA LYS A 9 -18.22 -0.96 -4.00
C LYS A 9 -17.34 -2.16 -4.39
N ARG A 10 -16.74 -2.14 -5.59
CA ARG A 10 -15.88 -3.23 -6.08
C ARG A 10 -14.62 -3.40 -5.26
N TRP A 11 -14.02 -2.30 -4.82
CA TRP A 11 -12.80 -2.32 -4.02
C TRP A 11 -13.10 -2.49 -2.53
N PHE A 12 -13.99 -1.71 -1.93
CA PHE A 12 -14.19 -1.76 -0.47
C PHE A 12 -15.25 -2.77 0.01
N LEU A 13 -16.20 -3.17 -0.84
CA LEU A 13 -17.36 -3.98 -0.46
C LEU A 13 -17.50 -5.25 -1.34
N SER A 14 -16.36 -5.91 -1.63
CA SER A 14 -16.35 -7.23 -2.29
C SER A 14 -16.19 -8.36 -1.27
N THR A 15 -17.05 -9.39 -1.35
CA THR A 15 -16.97 -10.62 -0.55
C THR A 15 -16.11 -11.71 -1.21
N ASN A 16 -15.54 -11.42 -2.39
CA ASN A 16 -14.72 -12.39 -3.12
C ASN A 16 -13.29 -12.40 -2.57
N HIS A 17 -12.82 -13.57 -2.13
CA HIS A 17 -11.47 -13.76 -1.57
C HIS A 17 -10.35 -13.40 -2.56
N LYS A 18 -10.61 -13.47 -3.88
CA LYS A 18 -9.63 -13.09 -4.91
C LYS A 18 -9.45 -11.57 -4.98
N ASP A 19 -10.55 -10.81 -4.92
CA ASP A 19 -10.50 -9.35 -4.94
C ASP A 19 -9.81 -8.83 -3.67
N ILE A 20 -10.22 -9.37 -2.51
CA ILE A 20 -9.62 -9.05 -1.21
C ILE A 20 -8.12 -9.37 -1.22
N GLY A 21 -7.72 -10.55 -1.73
CA GLY A 21 -6.31 -10.95 -1.82
C GLY A 21 -5.47 -9.99 -2.67
N THR A 22 -5.99 -9.54 -3.81
CA THR A 22 -5.27 -8.57 -4.67
C THR A 22 -5.06 -7.22 -3.97
N MET A 23 -6.03 -6.74 -3.19
CA MET A 23 -5.89 -5.51 -2.42
C MET A 23 -4.81 -5.60 -1.34
N TYR A 24 -4.77 -6.73 -0.61
CA TYR A 24 -3.75 -6.97 0.41
C TYR A 24 -2.35 -7.01 -0.20
N PHE A 25 -2.21 -7.62 -1.37
CA PHE A 25 -0.93 -7.70 -2.08
C PHE A 25 -0.44 -6.31 -2.53
N MET A 26 -1.33 -5.51 -3.13
CA MET A 26 -1.02 -4.13 -3.54
C MET A 26 -0.61 -3.27 -2.35
N PHE A 27 -1.33 -3.37 -1.22
CA PHE A 27 -0.99 -2.63 -0.01
C PHE A 27 0.35 -3.08 0.58
N SER A 28 0.61 -4.39 0.60
CA SER A 28 1.84 -4.96 1.18
C SER A 28 3.09 -4.49 0.42
N ILE A 29 3.04 -4.46 -0.92
CA ILE A 29 4.13 -3.93 -1.76
C ILE A 29 4.36 -2.45 -1.45
N TRP A 30 3.28 -1.67 -1.36
CA TRP A 30 3.37 -0.24 -1.09
C TRP A 30 3.97 0.06 0.30
N SER A 31 3.49 -0.62 1.34
CA SER A 31 4.04 -0.49 2.69
C SER A 31 5.48 -0.99 2.77
N GLY A 32 5.83 -2.02 2.00
CA GLY A 32 7.19 -2.54 1.92
C GLY A 32 8.17 -1.53 1.33
N LEU A 33 7.80 -0.87 0.23
CA LEU A 33 8.60 0.17 -0.40
C LEU A 33 8.74 1.42 0.49
N MET A 34 7.67 1.81 1.19
CA MET A 34 7.73 2.91 2.15
C MET A 34 8.65 2.56 3.34
N GLY A 35 8.56 1.33 3.85
CA GLY A 35 9.40 0.86 4.96
C GLY A 35 10.89 0.79 4.61
N THR A 36 11.23 0.35 3.39
CA THR A 36 12.63 0.34 2.92
C THR A 36 13.16 1.75 2.72
N GLY A 37 12.37 2.66 2.15
CA GLY A 37 12.73 4.07 1.97
C GLY A 37 13.09 4.74 3.30
N LEU A 38 12.22 4.60 4.31
CA LEU A 38 12.47 5.14 5.66
C LEU A 38 13.71 4.53 6.31
N SER A 39 13.91 3.22 6.18
CA SER A 39 15.10 2.54 6.71
C SER A 39 16.39 3.07 6.10
N ILE A 40 16.40 3.35 4.78
CA ILE A 40 17.57 3.89 4.09
C ILE A 40 17.83 5.33 4.52
N ILE A 41 16.81 6.17 4.68
CA ILE A 41 16.96 7.54 5.17
C ILE A 41 17.63 7.55 6.54
N ILE A 42 17.14 6.76 7.50
CA ILE A 42 17.74 6.68 8.84
C ILE A 42 19.19 6.19 8.77
N ARG A 43 19.50 5.22 7.91
CA ARG A 43 20.87 4.74 7.71
C ARG A 43 21.80 5.81 7.12
N MET A 44 21.30 6.65 6.21
CA MET A 44 22.08 7.75 5.63
C MET A 44 22.34 8.84 6.66
N GLU A 45 21.34 9.22 7.46
CA GLU A 45 21.51 10.17 8.57
C GLU A 45 22.51 9.67 9.63
N LEU A 46 22.55 8.36 9.90
CA LEU A 46 23.57 7.77 10.78
C LEU A 46 24.96 7.64 10.13
N ALA A 47 25.04 7.54 8.80
CA ALA A 47 26.31 7.35 8.08
C ALA A 47 27.08 8.67 7.92
N MET A 48 26.38 9.81 7.96
CA MET A 48 26.97 11.13 8.11
C MET A 48 26.55 11.71 9.47
N PRO A 49 27.14 11.22 10.59
CA PRO A 49 27.09 12.01 11.81
C PRO A 49 27.85 13.30 11.51
N GLY A 50 27.24 14.45 11.82
CA GLY A 50 27.87 15.75 11.62
C GLY A 50 29.28 15.85 12.17
#